data_AF-A0A1B6MHD2-F1
#
_entry.id   AF-A0A1B6MHD2-F1
#
_cell.length_a   1.000
_cell.length_b   1.000
_cell.length_c   1.000
_cell.angle_alpha   90.00
_cell.angle_beta   90.00
_cell.angle_gamma   90.00
#
_symmetry.space_group_name_H-M   'P 1'
#
loop_
_entity.id
_entity.type
_entity.pdbx_description
1 polymer ?
#
loop_
_entity_poly.entity_id
_entity_poly.type
_entity_poly.pdbx_seq_one_letter_code
_entity_poly.pdbx_strand_id
1 'polypeptide(L)'
;MARKMERQAHLKRFRMAQEIQRQLEELEVKQRELETRGVDVEKAIRAENAGSGGENSALLKEWCELMRERSELRRYERELLVRCQEMELEDRHARLQQELRQSLAKDDKTKTDVEVASEGRILRDMLEIVERRDSLINQLEEDRQ
;
A
#
# COMPACT_ATOMS: atom_id res chain seq x y z
N MET A 1 20.80 -15.70 -19.97
CA MET A 1 19.35 -15.80 -19.62
C MET A 1 19.04 -15.13 -18.27
N ALA A 2 19.65 -15.54 -17.15
CA ALA A 2 19.35 -15.02 -15.80
C ALA A 2 19.42 -13.47 -15.65
N ARG A 3 20.53 -12.84 -16.07
CA ARG A 3 20.69 -11.37 -16.03
C ARG A 3 19.68 -10.57 -16.86
N LYS A 4 19.02 -11.20 -17.85
CA LYS A 4 17.96 -10.56 -18.65
C LYS A 4 16.63 -10.60 -17.88
N MET A 5 16.35 -11.72 -17.23
CA MET A 5 15.15 -11.91 -16.40
C MET A 5 15.17 -11.00 -15.18
N GLU A 6 16.31 -10.88 -14.48
CA GLU A 6 16.48 -9.97 -13.34
C GLU A 6 16.24 -8.50 -13.74
N ARG A 7 16.81 -8.07 -14.86
CA ARG A 7 16.59 -6.71 -15.38
C ARG A 7 15.13 -6.46 -15.74
N GLN A 8 14.45 -7.44 -16.34
CA GLN A 8 13.02 -7.33 -16.64
C GLN A 8 12.18 -7.27 -15.36
N ALA A 9 12.48 -8.09 -14.34
CA ALA A 9 11.79 -8.06 -13.07
C ALA A 9 11.96 -6.72 -12.35
N HIS A 10 13.18 -6.17 -12.34
CA HIS A 10 13.45 -4.84 -11.78
C HIS A 10 12.68 -3.74 -12.52
N LEU A 11 12.67 -3.76 -13.86
CA LEU A 11 11.92 -2.78 -14.65
C LEU A 11 10.42 -2.87 -14.41
N LYS A 12 9.87 -4.08 -14.25
CA LYS A 12 8.45 -4.28 -13.90
C LYS A 12 8.13 -3.68 -12.53
N ARG A 13 8.94 -3.97 -11.51
CA ARG A 13 8.77 -3.40 -10.16
C ARG A 13 8.86 -1.87 -10.18
N PHE A 14 9.84 -1.32 -10.88
CA PHE A 14 9.98 0.13 -11.00
C PHE A 14 8.76 0.79 -11.65
N ARG A 15 8.24 0.22 -12.74
CA ARG A 15 7.01 0.74 -13.37
C ARG A 15 5.80 0.65 -12.46
N MET A 16 5.69 -0.43 -11.70
CA MET A 16 4.62 -0.60 -10.72
C MET A 16 4.70 0.44 -9.60
N ALA A 17 5.90 0.72 -9.10
CA ALA A 17 6.15 1.78 -8.11
C ALA A 17 5.69 3.15 -8.62
N GLN A 18 6.06 3.48 -9.86
CA GLN A 18 5.68 4.74 -10.50
C GLN A 18 4.17 4.86 -10.67
N GLU A 19 3.49 3.77 -11.04
CA GLU A 19 2.04 3.79 -11.20
C GLU A 19 1.34 3.96 -9.85
N ILE A 20 1.78 3.27 -8.79
CA ILE A 20 1.20 3.45 -7.44
C ILE A 20 1.42 4.88 -6.94
N GLN A 21 2.63 5.43 -7.13
CA GLN A 21 2.94 6.81 -6.76
C GLN A 21 2.02 7.81 -7.48
N ARG A 22 1.81 7.63 -8.79
CA ARG A 22 0.89 8.45 -9.58
C ARG A 22 -0.55 8.35 -9.04
N GLN A 23 -1.00 7.15 -8.70
CA GLN A 23 -2.34 6.94 -8.15
C GLN A 23 -2.52 7.59 -6.77
N LEU A 24 -1.50 7.57 -5.91
CA LEU A 24 -1.51 8.27 -4.62
C LEU A 24 -1.60 9.79 -4.81
N GLU A 25 -0.83 10.36 -5.74
CA GLU A 25 -0.90 11.79 -6.06
C GLU A 25 -2.29 12.21 -6.59
N GLU A 26 -2.90 11.40 -7.47
CA GLU A 26 -4.26 11.62 -7.93
C GLU A 26 -5.28 11.54 -6.79
N LEU A 27 -5.05 10.63 -5.84
CA LEU A 27 -5.91 10.45 -4.67
C LEU A 27 -5.83 11.66 -3.74
N GLU A 28 -4.63 12.20 -3.49
CA GLU A 28 -4.44 13.43 -2.70
C GLU A 28 -5.21 14.62 -3.30
N VAL A 29 -5.19 14.78 -4.62
CA VAL A 29 -5.95 15.84 -5.30
C VAL A 29 -7.44 15.66 -5.06
N LYS A 30 -7.98 14.45 -5.26
CA LYS A 30 -9.40 14.14 -5.02
C LYS A 30 -9.81 14.36 -3.56
N GLN A 31 -8.96 14.01 -2.60
CA GLN A 31 -9.22 14.26 -1.18
C GLN A 31 -9.37 15.76 -0.91
N ARG A 32 -8.49 16.61 -1.45
CA ARG A 32 -8.57 18.08 -1.29
C ARG A 32 -9.84 18.67 -1.91
N GLU A 33 -10.24 18.18 -3.09
CA GLU A 33 -11.48 18.59 -3.75
C GLU A 33 -12.70 18.20 -2.90
N LEU A 34 -12.71 16.99 -2.35
CA LEU A 34 -13.77 16.49 -1.48
C LEU A 34 -13.84 17.26 -0.16
N GLU A 35 -12.70 17.61 0.44
CA GLU A 35 -12.63 18.45 1.64
C GLU A 35 -13.23 19.84 1.38
N THR A 36 -12.88 20.46 0.25
CA THR A 36 -13.42 21.77 -0.13
C THR A 36 -14.94 21.72 -0.28
N ARG A 37 -15.46 20.72 -1.03
CA ARG A 37 -16.91 20.48 -1.17
C ARG A 37 -17.58 20.23 0.19
N GLY A 38 -16.94 19.44 1.06
CA GLY A 38 -17.44 19.13 2.40
C GLY A 38 -17.61 20.36 3.29
N VAL A 39 -16.65 21.29 3.23
CA VAL A 39 -16.74 22.56 3.96
C VAL A 39 -17.92 23.41 3.47
N ASP A 40 -18.17 23.45 2.16
CA ASP A 40 -19.27 24.24 1.59
C ASP A 40 -20.64 23.65 1.94
N VAL A 41 -20.80 22.33 1.89
CA VAL A 41 -22.02 21.64 2.33
C VAL A 41 -22.26 21.85 3.83
N GLU A 42 -21.22 21.76 4.65
CA GLU A 42 -21.34 22.01 6.09
C GLU A 42 -21.80 23.45 6.39
N LYS A 43 -21.24 24.45 5.68
CA LYS A 43 -21.67 25.85 5.79
C LYS A 43 -23.15 26.01 5.40
N ALA A 44 -23.58 25.38 4.31
CA ALA A 44 -24.97 25.45 3.84
C ALA A 44 -25.94 24.85 4.87
N ILE A 45 -25.62 23.68 5.42
CA ILE A 45 -26.42 23.02 6.47
C ILE A 45 -26.57 23.92 7.70
N ARG A 46 -25.48 24.57 8.15
CA ARG A 46 -25.53 25.49 9.30
C ARG A 46 -26.38 26.73 9.03
N ALA A 47 -26.30 27.28 7.82
CA ALA A 47 -27.07 28.47 7.43
C ALA A 47 -28.58 28.19 7.38
N GLU A 48 -28.99 27.05 6.82
CA GLU A 48 -30.41 26.65 6.79
C GLU A 48 -30.96 26.38 8.19
N ASN A 49 -30.21 25.68 9.04
CA ASN A 49 -30.61 25.40 10.43
C ASN A 49 -30.78 26.67 11.29
N ALA A 50 -30.14 27.79 10.93
CA ALA A 50 -30.26 29.07 11.62
C ALA A 50 -31.41 29.96 11.11
N GLY A 51 -31.91 29.72 9.89
CA GLY A 51 -32.74 30.69 9.16
C GLY A 51 -34.20 30.30 8.92
N SER A 52 -34.52 29.02 8.76
CA SER A 52 -35.90 28.55 8.51
C SER A 52 -35.94 27.03 8.62
N GLY A 53 -36.85 26.48 9.43
CA GLY A 53 -37.02 25.03 9.64
C GLY A 53 -37.55 24.27 8.41
N GLY A 54 -36.93 24.44 7.25
CA GLY A 54 -37.26 23.81 5.97
C GLY A 54 -36.47 22.52 5.72
N GLU A 55 -37.03 21.66 4.87
CA GLU A 55 -36.60 20.27 4.63
C GLU A 55 -35.18 20.15 4.07
N ASN A 56 -34.23 19.88 4.96
CA ASN A 56 -32.79 19.68 4.74
C ASN A 56 -32.44 18.39 3.95
N SER A 57 -33.40 17.79 3.24
CA SER A 57 -33.27 16.46 2.63
C SER A 57 -32.23 16.41 1.50
N ALA A 58 -32.08 17.50 0.73
CA ALA A 58 -31.12 17.57 -0.37
C ALA A 58 -29.67 17.70 0.14
N LEU A 59 -29.39 18.62 1.07
CA LEU A 59 -28.06 18.81 1.65
C LEU A 59 -27.64 17.60 2.49
N LEU A 60 -28.56 16.96 3.20
CA LEU A 60 -28.26 15.71 3.93
C LEU A 60 -27.93 14.56 2.98
N LYS A 61 -28.58 14.48 1.80
CA LYS A 61 -28.20 13.50 0.76
C LYS A 61 -26.80 13.78 0.24
N GLU A 62 -26.49 15.03 -0.10
CA GLU A 62 -25.17 15.44 -0.57
C GLU A 62 -24.08 15.16 0.49
N TRP A 63 -24.37 15.43 1.76
CA TRP A 63 -23.49 15.09 2.88
C TRP A 63 -23.24 13.57 2.98
N CYS A 64 -24.30 12.76 2.86
CA CYS A 64 -24.17 11.30 2.84
C CYS A 64 -23.32 10.80 1.66
N GLU A 65 -23.48 11.41 0.48
CA GLU A 65 -22.68 11.10 -0.71
C GLU A 65 -21.21 11.46 -0.49
N LEU A 66 -20.90 12.64 0.04
CA LEU A 66 -19.53 13.06 0.39
C LEU A 66 -18.89 12.12 1.42
N MET A 67 -19.65 11.71 2.44
CA MET A 67 -19.18 10.77 3.45
C MET A 67 -18.86 9.39 2.87
N ARG A 68 -19.68 8.92 1.92
CA ARG A 68 -19.44 7.69 1.17
C ARG A 68 -18.19 7.83 0.31
N GLU A 69 -18.10 8.87 -0.51
CA GLU A 69 -16.97 9.13 -1.42
C GLU A 69 -15.65 9.25 -0.64
N ARG A 70 -15.65 9.94 0.52
CA ARG A 70 -14.49 10.00 1.42
C ARG A 70 -14.10 8.63 1.97
N SER A 71 -15.07 7.78 2.26
CA SER A 71 -14.80 6.44 2.81
C SER A 71 -14.21 5.52 1.74
N GLU A 72 -14.71 5.59 0.50
CA GLU A 72 -14.14 4.90 -0.65
C GLU A 72 -12.72 5.40 -0.96
N LEU A 73 -12.47 6.71 -0.94
CA LEU A 73 -11.11 7.25 -1.15
C LEU A 73 -10.13 6.78 -0.07
N ARG A 74 -10.53 6.78 1.21
CA ARG A 74 -9.68 6.27 2.30
C ARG A 74 -9.41 4.78 2.18
N ARG A 75 -10.38 4.00 1.69
CA ARG A 75 -10.17 2.57 1.43
C ARG A 75 -9.19 2.37 0.28
N TYR A 76 -9.38 3.10 -0.82
CA TYR A 76 -8.49 3.03 -1.97
C TYR A 76 -7.06 3.46 -1.61
N GLU A 77 -6.90 4.48 -0.77
CA GLU A 77 -5.59 4.89 -0.25
C GLU A 77 -4.91 3.76 0.53
N ARG A 78 -5.63 3.10 1.43
CA ARG A 78 -5.10 1.92 2.16
C ARG A 78 -4.70 0.80 1.20
N GLU A 79 -5.50 0.51 0.18
CA GLU A 79 -5.15 -0.48 -0.84
C GLU A 79 -3.84 -0.13 -1.57
N LEU A 80 -3.62 1.15 -1.91
CA LEU A 80 -2.39 1.61 -2.53
C LEU A 80 -1.18 1.51 -1.59
N LEU A 81 -1.35 1.87 -0.32
CA LEU A 81 -0.30 1.76 0.69
C LEU A 81 0.11 0.31 0.94
N VAL A 82 -0.86 -0.63 0.99
CA VAL A 82 -0.56 -2.05 1.09
C VAL A 82 0.21 -2.53 -0.14
N ARG A 83 -0.20 -2.14 -1.36
CA ARG A 83 0.56 -2.49 -2.59
C ARG A 83 2.00 -1.94 -2.57
N CYS A 84 2.22 -0.75 -2.02
CA CYS A 84 3.58 -0.23 -1.81
C CYS A 84 4.39 -1.15 -0.89
N GLN A 85 3.82 -1.54 0.26
CA GLN A 85 4.48 -2.42 1.22
C GLN A 85 4.76 -3.81 0.63
N GLU A 86 3.83 -4.39 -0.11
CA GLU A 86 4.04 -5.66 -0.82
C GLU A 86 5.23 -5.59 -1.78
N MET A 87 5.31 -4.51 -2.56
CA MET A 87 6.40 -4.28 -3.51
C MET A 87 7.76 -4.11 -2.81
N GLU A 88 7.81 -3.42 -1.67
CA GLU A 88 9.03 -3.31 -0.86
C GLU A 88 9.47 -4.68 -0.32
N LEU A 89 8.52 -5.47 0.18
CA LEU A 89 8.75 -6.83 0.64
C LEU A 89 9.24 -7.74 -0.50
N GLU A 90 8.70 -7.59 -1.72
CA GLU A 90 9.19 -8.26 -2.93
C GLU A 90 10.63 -7.90 -3.30
N ASP A 91 10.98 -6.62 -3.26
CA ASP A 91 12.35 -6.22 -3.55
C ASP A 91 13.32 -6.73 -2.48
N ARG A 92 12.95 -6.64 -1.19
CA ARG A 92 13.77 -7.19 -0.09
C ARG A 92 13.93 -8.71 -0.22
N HIS A 93 12.85 -9.44 -0.50
CA HIS A 93 12.91 -10.89 -0.68
C HIS A 93 13.81 -11.28 -1.85
N ALA A 94 13.74 -10.55 -2.97
CA ALA A 94 14.60 -10.81 -4.13
C ALA A 94 16.09 -10.59 -3.82
N ARG A 95 16.43 -9.54 -3.06
CA ARG A 95 17.82 -9.28 -2.61
C ARG A 95 18.33 -10.38 -1.68
N LEU A 96 17.53 -10.76 -0.68
CA LEU A 96 17.86 -11.83 0.25
C LEU A 96 18.03 -13.18 -0.46
N GLN A 97 17.18 -13.51 -1.44
CA GLN A 97 17.36 -14.70 -2.27
C GLN A 97 18.67 -14.67 -3.05
N GLN A 98 19.05 -13.52 -3.60
CA GLN A 98 20.30 -13.38 -4.34
C GLN A 98 21.51 -13.54 -3.42
N GLU A 99 21.48 -12.94 -2.23
CA GLU A 99 22.53 -13.08 -1.21
C GLU A 99 22.67 -14.53 -0.75
N LEU A 100 21.56 -15.20 -0.46
CA LEU A 100 21.57 -16.61 -0.08
C LEU A 100 22.15 -17.50 -1.18
N ARG A 101 21.77 -17.27 -2.45
CA ARG A 101 22.34 -18.02 -3.59
C ARG A 101 23.85 -17.81 -3.73
N GLN A 102 24.35 -16.61 -3.46
CA GLN A 102 25.79 -16.33 -3.48
C GLN A 102 26.52 -17.04 -2.34
N SER A 103 25.93 -17.07 -1.14
CA SER A 103 26.48 -17.78 0.02
C SER A 103 26.51 -19.30 -0.21
N LEU A 104 25.39 -19.86 -0.70
CA LEU A 104 25.26 -21.29 -1.01
C LEU A 104 26.13 -21.76 -2.18
N ALA A 105 26.64 -20.85 -3.01
CA ALA A 105 27.58 -21.20 -4.08
C ALA A 105 28.98 -21.54 -3.54
N LYS A 106 29.31 -21.17 -2.29
CA LYS A 106 30.54 -21.61 -1.61
C LYS A 106 30.40 -23.04 -1.10
N ASP A 107 31.48 -23.81 -1.14
CA ASP A 107 31.50 -25.18 -0.62
C ASP A 107 31.29 -25.18 0.90
N ASP A 108 30.34 -25.98 1.39
CA ASP A 108 29.96 -26.06 2.81
C ASP A 108 31.15 -26.43 3.70
N LYS A 109 32.11 -27.21 3.19
CA LYS A 109 33.32 -27.60 3.93
C LYS A 109 34.28 -26.44 4.18
N THR A 110 34.12 -25.35 3.43
CA THR A 110 34.97 -24.15 3.51
C THR A 110 34.26 -22.98 4.18
N LYS A 111 32.98 -23.13 4.54
CA LYS A 111 32.20 -22.09 5.22
C LYS A 111 32.63 -21.99 6.68
N THR A 112 32.75 -20.76 7.14
CA THR A 112 32.92 -20.44 8.55
C THR A 112 31.58 -20.50 9.28
N ASP A 113 31.61 -20.71 10.61
CA ASP A 113 30.40 -20.67 11.44
C ASP A 113 29.64 -19.34 11.32
N VAL A 114 30.36 -18.25 11.05
CA VAL A 114 29.78 -16.91 10.82
C VAL A 114 28.98 -16.86 9.52
N GLU A 115 29.47 -17.49 8.44
CA GLU A 115 28.78 -17.58 7.15
C GLU A 115 27.54 -18.46 7.27
N VAL A 116 27.63 -19.61 7.93
CA VAL A 116 26.48 -20.50 8.20
C VAL A 116 25.43 -19.78 9.05
N ALA A 117 25.85 -19.06 10.09
CA ALA A 117 24.94 -18.24 10.89
C ALA A 117 24.28 -17.11 10.08
N SER A 118 24.98 -16.57 9.08
CA SER A 118 24.44 -15.57 8.16
C SER A 118 23.37 -16.14 7.24
N GLU A 119 23.59 -17.32 6.67
CA GLU A 119 22.57 -18.04 5.89
C GLU A 119 21.30 -18.28 6.73
N GLY A 120 21.48 -18.70 7.98
CA GLY A 120 20.37 -18.86 8.92
C GLY A 120 19.63 -17.55 9.23
N ARG A 121 20.32 -16.40 9.28
CA ARG A 121 19.68 -15.09 9.42
C ARG A 121 18.87 -14.73 8.17
N ILE A 122 19.45 -14.89 6.99
CA ILE A 122 18.77 -14.60 5.71
C ILE A 122 17.49 -15.41 5.58
N LEU A 123 17.52 -16.71 5.93
CA LEU A 123 16.33 -17.56 5.92
C LEU A 123 15.25 -17.08 6.89
N ARG A 124 15.62 -16.64 8.10
CA ARG A 124 14.65 -16.09 9.06
C ARG A 124 14.02 -14.79 8.56
N ASP A 125 14.81 -13.86 8.04
CA ASP A 125 14.29 -12.62 7.44
C ASP A 125 13.35 -12.91 6.26
N MET A 126 13.65 -13.93 5.45
CA MET A 126 12.78 -14.35 4.36
C MET A 126 11.44 -14.91 4.86
N LEU A 127 11.42 -15.66 5.96
CA LEU A 127 10.19 -16.14 6.59
C LEU A 127 9.36 -14.98 7.16
N GLU A 128 10.00 -14.03 7.85
CA GLU A 128 9.33 -12.83 8.36
C GLU A 128 8.68 -12.02 7.24
N ILE A 129 9.30 -11.95 6.06
CA ILE A 129 8.70 -11.31 4.88
C ILE A 129 7.42 -12.01 4.43
N VAL A 130 7.38 -13.35 4.45
CA VAL A 130 6.19 -14.12 4.10
C VAL A 130 5.07 -13.84 5.11
N GLU A 131 5.37 -13.91 6.40
CA GLU A 131 4.41 -13.60 7.47
C GLU A 131 3.86 -12.17 7.37
N ARG A 132 4.72 -11.19 7.06
CA ARG A 132 4.30 -9.80 6.84
C ARG A 132 3.35 -9.69 5.65
N ARG A 133 3.60 -10.39 4.54
CA ARG A 133 2.66 -10.38 3.39
C ARG A 133 1.32 -11.02 3.73
N ASP A 134 1.33 -12.12 4.46
CA ASP A 134 0.09 -12.76 4.91
C ASP A 134 -0.72 -11.81 5.81
N SER A 135 -0.05 -11.05 6.68
CA SER A 135 -0.70 -9.99 7.47
C SER A 135 -1.29 -8.87 6.61
N LEU A 136 -0.65 -8.49 5.51
CA LEU A 136 -1.16 -7.45 4.60
C LEU A 136 -2.41 -7.93 3.85
N ILE A 137 -2.43 -9.20 3.43
CA ILE A 137 -3.61 -9.82 2.80
C ILE A 137 -4.79 -9.80 3.78
N ASN A 138 -4.57 -10.23 5.02
CA ASN A 138 -5.61 -10.22 6.05
C ASN A 138 -6.16 -8.80 6.31
N GLN A 139 -5.30 -7.78 6.36
CA GLN A 139 -5.73 -6.38 6.51
C GLN A 139 -6.66 -5.93 5.36
N LEU A 140 -6.35 -6.30 4.12
CA LEU A 140 -7.19 -5.97 2.96
C LEU A 140 -8.52 -6.74 2.95
N GLU A 141 -8.52 -7.97 3.47
CA GLU A 141 -9.74 -8.78 3.61
C GLU A 141 -10.65 -8.25 4.72
N GLU A 142 -10.09 -7.81 5.84
CA GLU A 142 -10.82 -7.12 6.91
C GLU A 142 -11.41 -5.80 6.42
N ASP A 143 -10.66 -5.00 5.65
CA ASP A 143 -11.13 -3.75 5.05
C ASP A 143 -12.24 -3.95 3.99
N ARG A 144 -12.48 -5.18 3.55
CA ARG A 144 -13.53 -5.55 2.58
C ARG A 144 -14.85 -5.96 3.23
N GLN A 145 -14.86 -6.31 4.53
CA GLN A 145 -16.03 -6.75 5.29
C GLN A 145 -16.78 -5.56 5.90
#